data_AF-A0A3P5XKL1-F1
#
_entry.id   AF-A0A3P5XKL1-F1
#
_cell.length_a   1.000
_cell.length_b   1.000
_cell.length_c   1.000
_cell.angle_alpha   90.00
_cell.angle_beta   90.00
_cell.angle_gamma   90.00
#
_symmetry.space_group_name_H-M   'P 1'
#
loop_
_entity.id
_entity.type
_entity.pdbx_description
1 polymer ?
#
loop_
_entity_poly.entity_id
_entity_poly.type
_entity_poly.pdbx_seq_one_letter_code
_entity_poly.pdbx_strand_id
1 'polypeptide(L)'
;MTKTPRGAQEILADQFRLTAELSALTGEYHRLLQKVAAAGFARQMAEDEPGAALVEAERAEIAARLVAETCEEKMQDMEKQLSALGQELKALKRGSSDE
;
A
#
# COMPACT_ATOMS: atom_id res chain seq x y z
N MET A 1 -19.67 24.75 -2.21
CA MET A 1 -20.66 23.81 -2.75
C MET A 1 -21.09 22.90 -1.62
N THR A 2 -22.35 22.99 -1.20
CA THR A 2 -22.96 22.06 -0.25
C THR A 2 -23.02 20.68 -0.90
N LYS A 3 -22.00 19.85 -0.66
CA LYS A 3 -22.01 18.46 -1.10
C LYS A 3 -23.13 17.77 -0.34
N THR A 4 -24.15 17.33 -1.07
CA THR A 4 -25.16 16.40 -0.53
C THR A 4 -24.42 15.25 0.16
N PRO A 5 -24.79 14.88 1.40
CA PRO A 5 -24.16 13.74 2.06
C PRO A 5 -24.25 12.52 1.16
N ARG A 6 -23.14 11.81 0.99
CA ARG A 6 -23.12 10.56 0.21
C ARG A 6 -24.04 9.54 0.87
N GLY A 7 -24.64 8.69 0.04
CA GLY A 7 -25.47 7.60 0.53
C GLY A 7 -24.63 6.46 1.12
N ALA A 8 -25.23 5.66 2.01
CA ALA A 8 -24.55 4.49 2.59
C ALA A 8 -24.04 3.50 1.53
N GLN A 9 -24.80 3.29 0.45
CA GLN A 9 -24.41 2.41 -0.65
C GLN A 9 -23.17 2.91 -1.42
N GLU A 10 -23.06 4.23 -1.61
CA GLU A 10 -21.91 4.85 -2.27
C GLU A 10 -20.63 4.68 -1.44
N ILE A 11 -20.73 4.91 -0.12
CA ILE A 11 -19.61 4.73 0.80
C ILE A 11 -19.17 3.26 0.86
N LEU A 12 -20.12 2.33 0.91
CA LEU A 12 -19.82 0.90 0.90
C LEU A 12 -19.15 0.47 -0.42
N ALA A 13 -19.63 0.98 -1.55
CA ALA A 13 -19.02 0.71 -2.85
C ALA A 13 -17.55 1.19 -2.90
N ASP A 14 -17.28 2.39 -2.38
CA ASP A 14 -15.91 2.90 -2.25
C ASP A 14 -15.05 2.04 -1.31
N GLN A 15 -15.59 1.58 -0.17
CA GLN A 15 -14.89 0.69 0.74
C GLN A 15 -14.54 -0.64 0.08
N PHE A 16 -15.45 -1.24 -0.68
CA PHE A 16 -15.18 -2.48 -1.41
C PHE A 16 -14.11 -2.27 -2.48
N ARG A 17 -14.18 -1.18 -3.25
CA ARG A 17 -13.20 -0.84 -4.28
C ARG A 17 -11.80 -0.67 -3.66
N LEU A 18 -11.67 0.18 -2.65
CA LEU A 18 -10.40 0.42 -1.97
C LEU A 18 -9.84 -0.85 -1.33
N THR A 19 -10.69 -1.70 -0.75
CA THR A 19 -10.26 -2.97 -0.15
C THR A 19 -9.73 -3.94 -1.23
N ALA A 20 -10.38 -4.01 -2.38
CA ALA A 20 -9.92 -4.83 -3.51
C ALA A 20 -8.56 -4.33 -4.04
N GLU A 21 -8.40 -3.03 -4.21
CA GLU A 21 -7.13 -2.42 -4.62
C GLU A 21 -6.02 -2.63 -3.57
N LEU A 22 -6.33 -2.48 -2.28
CA LEU A 22 -5.39 -2.74 -1.18
C LEU A 22 -4.94 -4.21 -1.16
N SER A 23 -5.86 -5.15 -1.40
CA SER A 23 -5.54 -6.58 -1.49
C SER A 23 -4.56 -6.87 -2.63
N ALA A 24 -4.77 -6.26 -3.80
CA ALA A 24 -3.85 -6.39 -4.94
C ALA A 24 -2.46 -5.78 -4.62
N LEU A 25 -2.42 -4.59 -4.05
CA LEU A 25 -1.18 -3.92 -3.64
C LEU A 25 -0.41 -4.73 -2.59
N THR A 26 -1.10 -5.36 -1.64
CA THR A 26 -0.47 -6.21 -0.62
C THR A 26 0.28 -7.36 -1.28
N GLY A 27 -0.30 -8.02 -2.28
CA GLY A 27 0.38 -9.08 -3.04
C GLY A 27 1.63 -8.58 -3.76
N GLU A 28 1.56 -7.40 -4.37
CA GLU A 28 2.72 -6.80 -5.04
C GLU A 28 3.82 -6.38 -4.06
N TYR A 29 3.44 -5.79 -2.92
CA TYR A 29 4.37 -5.43 -1.85
C TYR A 29 5.18 -6.64 -1.36
N HIS A 30 4.53 -7.78 -1.13
CA HIS A 30 5.24 -9.00 -0.73
C HIS A 30 6.26 -9.47 -1.79
N ARG A 31 5.92 -9.35 -3.08
CA ARG A 31 6.88 -9.67 -4.16
C ARG A 31 8.06 -8.70 -4.17
N LEU A 32 7.83 -7.42 -3.89
CA LEU A 32 8.88 -6.42 -3.80
C LEU A 32 9.81 -6.70 -2.61
N LEU A 33 9.26 -7.07 -1.45
CA LEU A 33 10.06 -7.49 -0.29
C LEU A 33 10.92 -8.73 -0.59
N GLN A 34 10.38 -9.71 -1.32
CA GLN A 34 11.16 -10.87 -1.79
C GLN A 34 12.31 -10.46 -2.71
N LYS A 35 12.11 -9.49 -3.61
CA LYS A 35 13.16 -8.95 -4.48
C LYS A 35 14.23 -8.20 -3.68
N VAL A 36 13.84 -7.40 -2.69
CA VAL A 36 14.78 -6.72 -1.79
C VAL A 36 15.65 -7.75 -1.06
N ALA A 37 15.04 -8.79 -0.51
CA ALA A 37 15.77 -9.86 0.17
C ALA A 37 16.74 -10.57 -0.78
N ALA A 38 16.28 -10.94 -1.99
CA ALA A 38 17.13 -11.60 -2.98
C ALA A 38 18.32 -10.73 -3.42
N ALA A 39 18.11 -9.42 -3.63
CA ALA A 39 19.18 -8.49 -3.96
C ALA A 39 20.18 -8.32 -2.80
N GLY A 40 19.68 -8.26 -1.55
CA GLY A 40 20.53 -8.22 -0.36
C GLY A 40 21.40 -9.48 -0.21
N PHE A 41 20.85 -10.65 -0.49
CA PHE A 41 21.64 -11.90 -0.54
C PHE A 41 22.69 -11.88 -1.64
N ALA A 42 22.34 -11.42 -2.86
CA ALA A 42 23.29 -11.31 -3.96
C ALA A 42 24.42 -10.35 -3.63
N ARG A 43 24.12 -9.23 -2.95
CA ARG A 43 25.13 -8.27 -2.48
C ARG A 43 26.09 -8.93 -1.51
N GLN A 44 25.58 -9.61 -0.47
CA GLN A 44 26.40 -10.34 0.52
C GLN A 44 27.32 -11.38 -0.14
N MET A 45 26.82 -12.13 -1.12
CA MET A 45 27.63 -13.12 -1.84
C MET A 45 28.74 -12.50 -2.69
N ALA A 46 28.62 -11.23 -3.07
CA ALA A 46 29.59 -10.50 -3.88
C ALA A 46 30.56 -9.66 -3.04
N GLU A 47 30.44 -9.66 -1.70
CA GLU A 47 31.29 -8.87 -0.81
C GLU A 47 32.75 -9.37 -0.78
N ASP A 48 32.98 -10.67 -1.03
CA ASP A 48 34.31 -11.29 -1.01
C ASP A 48 35.15 -10.97 -2.28
N GLU A 49 34.52 -10.63 -3.39
CA GLU A 49 35.17 -10.19 -4.64
C GLU A 49 34.49 -8.92 -5.18
N PRO A 50 34.79 -7.74 -4.59
CA PRO A 50 34.14 -6.49 -4.94
C PRO A 50 34.46 -6.12 -6.40
N GLY A 51 33.45 -6.21 -7.24
CA GLY A 51 33.53 -5.95 -8.67
C GLY A 51 32.18 -5.51 -9.24
N ALA A 52 31.99 -5.66 -10.56
CA ALA A 52 30.75 -5.25 -11.23
C ALA A 52 29.50 -5.91 -10.63
N ALA A 53 29.61 -7.15 -10.16
CA ALA A 53 28.53 -7.88 -9.52
C ALA A 53 28.03 -7.24 -8.21
N LEU A 54 28.94 -6.72 -7.38
CA LEU A 54 28.59 -6.03 -6.13
C LEU A 54 27.82 -4.74 -6.42
N VAL A 55 28.31 -3.94 -7.37
CA VAL A 55 27.66 -2.69 -7.80
C VAL A 55 26.27 -2.93 -8.39
N GLU A 56 26.11 -4.01 -9.18
CA GLU A 56 24.83 -4.38 -9.74
C GLU A 56 23.84 -4.84 -8.67
N ALA A 57 24.29 -5.66 -7.71
CA ALA A 57 23.48 -6.10 -6.59
C ALA A 57 23.03 -4.94 -5.69
N GLU A 58 23.91 -3.99 -5.39
CA GLU A 58 23.58 -2.76 -4.65
C GLU A 58 22.52 -1.92 -5.36
N ARG A 59 22.66 -1.72 -6.68
CA ARG A 59 21.67 -0.97 -7.46
C ARG A 59 20.33 -1.67 -7.49
N ALA A 60 20.32 -2.99 -7.64
CA ALA A 60 19.10 -3.79 -7.61
C ALA A 60 18.41 -3.72 -6.24
N GLU A 61 19.18 -3.78 -5.14
CA GLU A 61 18.67 -3.66 -3.77
C GLU A 61 18.03 -2.29 -3.54
N ILE A 62 18.73 -1.19 -3.89
CA ILE A 62 18.23 0.17 -3.74
C ILE A 62 16.96 0.38 -4.58
N ALA A 63 16.96 -0.06 -5.84
CA ALA A 63 15.80 0.08 -6.71
C ALA A 63 14.59 -0.70 -6.19
N ALA A 64 14.78 -1.96 -5.75
CA ALA A 64 13.70 -2.76 -5.19
C ALA A 64 13.14 -2.14 -3.90
N ARG A 65 14.02 -1.57 -3.05
CA ARG A 65 13.63 -0.92 -1.79
C ARG A 65 12.79 0.33 -2.04
N LEU A 66 13.21 1.22 -2.93
CA LEU A 66 12.46 2.44 -3.27
C LEU A 66 11.05 2.12 -3.78
N VAL A 67 10.90 1.08 -4.59
CA VAL A 67 9.59 0.65 -5.10
C VAL A 67 8.75 0.04 -3.98
N ALA A 68 9.35 -0.74 -3.07
CA ALA A 68 8.67 -1.28 -1.90
C ALA A 68 8.16 -0.18 -0.95
N GLU A 69 8.99 0.81 -0.64
CA GLU A 69 8.66 1.98 0.20
C GLU A 69 7.50 2.79 -0.42
N THR A 70 7.57 3.07 -1.72
CA THR A 70 6.48 3.75 -2.44
C THR A 70 5.17 2.94 -2.40
N CYS A 71 5.26 1.61 -2.44
CA CYS A 71 4.09 0.73 -2.35
C CYS A 71 3.49 0.76 -0.94
N GLU A 72 4.33 0.76 0.10
CA GLU A 72 3.92 0.86 1.50
C GLU A 72 3.22 2.19 1.78
N GLU A 73 3.77 3.31 1.32
CA GLU A 73 3.14 4.64 1.46
C GLU A 73 1.74 4.67 0.86
N LYS A 74 1.57 4.11 -0.34
CA LYS A 74 0.26 3.99 -0.99
C LYS A 74 -0.72 3.15 -0.17
N MET A 75 -0.27 2.02 0.38
CA MET A 75 -1.11 1.17 1.25
C MET A 75 -1.57 1.95 2.48
N GLN A 76 -0.65 2.65 3.16
CA GLN A 76 -0.98 3.47 4.34
C GLN A 76 -2.01 4.56 4.02
N ASP A 77 -1.89 5.22 2.87
CA ASP A 77 -2.86 6.24 2.46
C ASP A 77 -4.24 5.65 2.13
N MET A 78 -4.30 4.45 1.55
CA MET A 78 -5.56 3.75 1.30
C MET A 78 -6.22 3.28 2.60
N GLU A 79 -5.44 2.82 3.57
CA GLU A 79 -5.93 2.47 4.91
C GLU A 79 -6.53 3.69 5.63
N LYS A 80 -5.88 4.86 5.53
CA LYS A 80 -6.44 6.13 6.03
C LYS A 80 -7.77 6.47 5.35
N GLN A 81 -7.87 6.29 4.03
CA GLN A 81 -9.11 6.51 3.28
C GLN A 81 -10.22 5.54 3.72
N LEU A 82 -9.92 4.26 3.90
CA LEU A 82 -10.87 3.27 4.42
C LEU A 82 -11.38 3.64 5.82
N SER A 83 -10.48 4.07 6.71
CA SER A 83 -10.82 4.54 8.05
C SER A 83 -11.76 5.75 7.99
N ALA A 84 -11.48 6.73 7.13
CA ALA A 84 -12.33 7.91 6.92
C ALA A 84 -13.73 7.53 6.42
N LEU A 85 -13.84 6.63 5.43
CA LEU A 85 -15.12 6.11 4.95
C LEU A 85 -15.89 5.38 6.06
N GLY A 86 -15.20 4.65 6.93
CA GLY A 86 -15.81 4.01 8.10
C GLY A 86 -16.43 5.01 9.07
N GLN A 87 -15.77 6.14 9.30
CA GLN A 87 -16.33 7.22 10.13
C GLN A 87 -17.52 7.90 9.45
N GLU A 88 -17.46 8.11 8.14
CA GLU A 88 -18.58 8.68 7.38
C GLU A 88 -19.82 7.79 7.43
N LEU A 89 -19.65 6.47 7.22
CA LEU A 89 -20.75 5.51 7.33
C LEU A 89 -21.35 5.47 8.75
N LYS A 90 -20.51 5.58 9.78
CA LYS A 90 -20.95 5.64 11.18
C LYS A 90 -21.73 6.92 11.47
N ALA A 91 -21.34 8.04 10.88
CA ALA A 91 -22.05 9.31 11.03
C ALA A 91 -23.45 9.25 10.40
N LEU A 92 -23.60 8.61 9.23
CA LEU A 92 -24.90 8.40 8.59
C LEU A 92 -25.85 7.57 9.46
N LYS A 93 -25.38 6.48 10.07
CA LYS A 93 -26.21 5.64 10.94
C LYS A 93 -26.69 6.36 12.20
N ARG A 94 -25.90 7.31 12.72
CA ARG A 94 -26.29 8.12 13.87
C ARG A 94 -27.36 9.15 13.50
N GLY A 95 -27.21 9.82 12.36
CA GLY A 95 -28.19 10.77 11.85
C GLY A 95 -29.55 10.13 11.50
N SER A 96 -29.59 8.84 11.21
CA SER A 96 -30.83 8.09 10.96
C SER A 96 -31.46 7.44 12.20
N SER A 97 -30.84 7.59 13.39
CA SER A 97 -31.33 6.99 14.65
C SER A 97 -31.97 8.01 15.60
N ASP A 98 -31.92 9.30 15.23
CA ASP A 98 -32.50 10.42 15.98
C ASP A 98 -33.85 10.91 15.38
N GLU A 99 -34.44 10.15 14.44
CA GLU A 99 -35.81 10.29 13.92
C GLU A 99 -36.68 9.11 14.39
#